data_AF-A0A6M0EY75-F1
#
_entry.id   AF-A0A6M0EY75-F1
#
_cell.length_a   1.000
_cell.length_b   1.000
_cell.length_c   1.000
_cell.angle_alpha   90.00
_cell.angle_beta   90.00
_cell.angle_gamma   90.00
#
_symmetry.space_group_name_H-M   'P 1'
#
loop_
_entity.id
_entity.type
_entity.pdbx_description
1 polymer ?
#
loop_
_entity_poly.entity_id
_entity_poly.type
_entity_poly.pdbx_seq_one_letter_code
_entity_poly.pdbx_strand_id
1 'polypeptide(L)'
;MIVGTAQAADLLGISTARVRLLLKQGRIQGAYKIGRFWVIPLFDGMPVISKGHRGPKARWQRKRHPLTFIHANQHAIHQNKK
;
A
#
# COMPACT_ATOMS: atom_id res chain seq x y z
N MET A 1 -4.57 -14.73 -2.50
CA MET A 1 -3.20 -14.35 -2.95
C MET A 1 -2.33 -14.20 -1.72
N ILE A 2 -1.04 -14.58 -1.78
CA ILE A 2 -0.08 -14.41 -0.69
C ILE A 2 1.04 -13.45 -1.11
N VAL A 3 1.52 -12.63 -0.18
CA VAL A 3 2.57 -11.65 -0.43
C VAL A 3 3.63 -11.64 0.66
N GLY A 4 4.82 -11.16 0.30
CA GLY A 4 5.89 -10.88 1.25
C GLY A 4 5.75 -9.51 1.94
N THR A 5 6.64 -9.22 2.88
CA THR A 5 6.61 -7.96 3.65
C THR A 5 6.80 -6.71 2.80
N ALA A 6 7.62 -6.78 1.74
CA ALA A 6 7.86 -5.64 0.85
C ALA A 6 6.62 -5.29 0.03
N GLN A 7 5.95 -6.28 -0.54
CA GLN A 7 4.70 -6.10 -1.28
C GLN A 7 3.56 -5.63 -0.37
N ALA A 8 3.44 -6.21 0.83
CA ALA A 8 2.45 -5.76 1.81
C ALA A 8 2.68 -4.30 2.23
N ALA A 9 3.94 -3.86 2.37
CA ALA A 9 4.29 -2.49 2.70
C ALA A 9 3.83 -1.50 1.61
N ASP A 10 4.03 -1.85 0.34
CA ASP A 10 3.59 -1.03 -0.80
C ASP A 10 2.06 -0.92 -0.88
N LEU A 11 1.33 -2.02 -0.70
CA LEU A 11 -0.14 -2.04 -0.67
C LEU A 11 -0.71 -1.14 0.44
N LEU A 12 -0.13 -1.24 1.63
CA LEU A 12 -0.56 -0.48 2.81
C LEU A 12 -0.08 0.98 2.80
N GLY A 13 0.91 1.32 1.97
CA GLY A 13 1.54 2.64 1.94
C GLY A 13 2.33 2.95 3.21
N ILE A 14 2.98 1.95 3.82
CA ILE A 14 3.77 2.10 5.07
C ILE A 14 5.16 1.48 4.92
N SER A 15 6.08 1.79 5.83
CA SER A 15 7.43 1.22 5.78
C SER A 15 7.43 -0.29 6.07
N THR A 16 8.38 -1.01 5.49
CA THR A 16 8.58 -2.45 5.76
C THR A 16 8.88 -2.72 7.24
N ALA A 17 9.57 -1.79 7.93
CA ALA A 17 9.78 -1.86 9.36
C ALA A 17 8.47 -1.83 10.15
N ARG A 18 7.51 -0.98 9.76
CA ARG A 18 6.19 -0.93 10.38
C ARG A 18 5.39 -2.21 10.14
N VAL A 19 5.44 -2.79 8.94
CA VAL A 19 4.83 -4.10 8.65
C VAL A 19 5.40 -5.18 9.57
N ARG A 20 6.74 -5.25 9.72
CA ARG A 20 7.39 -6.19 10.64
C ARG A 20 6.94 -6.01 12.09
N LEU A 21 6.76 -4.77 12.54
CA LEU A 21 6.24 -4.48 13.87
C LEU A 21 4.80 -5.00 14.04
N LEU A 22 3.94 -4.79 13.04
CA LEU A 22 2.56 -5.30 13.07
C LEU A 22 2.50 -6.82 13.08
N LEU A 23 3.40 -7.49 12.34
CA LEU A 23 3.56 -8.94 12.35
C LEU A 23 4.01 -9.45 13.73
N LYS A 24 5.01 -8.80 14.34
CA LYS A 24 5.45 -9.11 15.71
C LYS A 24 4.34 -8.92 16.74
N GLN A 25 3.45 -7.95 16.52
CA GLN A 25 2.28 -7.70 17.37
C GLN A 25 1.11 -8.65 17.08
N GLY A 26 1.22 -9.56 16.11
CA GLY A 26 0.13 -10.48 15.72
C GLY A 26 -1.08 -9.77 15.11
N ARG A 27 -0.89 -8.55 14.56
CA ARG A 27 -2.01 -7.72 14.10
C ARG A 27 -2.40 -7.96 12.66
N ILE A 28 -1.57 -8.62 11.86
CA ILE A 28 -1.89 -8.95 10.46
C ILE A 28 -2.56 -10.33 10.45
N GLN A 29 -3.81 -10.38 10.00
CA GLN A 29 -4.62 -11.60 10.06
C GLN A 29 -4.05 -12.70 9.16
N GLY A 30 -3.91 -13.90 9.72
CA GLY A 30 -3.46 -15.09 8.99
C GLY A 30 -2.01 -15.04 8.52
N ALA A 31 -1.23 -14.05 8.95
CA ALA A 31 0.19 -13.99 8.60
C ALA A 31 1.00 -15.00 9.40
N TYR A 32 1.91 -15.70 8.72
CA TYR A 32 2.75 -16.74 9.33
C TYR A 32 4.16 -16.69 8.77
N LYS A 33 5.09 -17.40 9.41
CA LYS A 33 6.51 -17.37 9.07
C LYS A 33 6.95 -18.68 8.44
N ILE A 34 7.65 -18.60 7.32
CA ILE A 34 8.33 -19.73 6.68
C ILE A 34 9.84 -19.41 6.67
N GLY A 35 10.59 -20.09 7.54
CA GLY A 35 12.02 -19.83 7.73
C GLY A 35 12.28 -18.37 8.12
N ARG A 36 12.91 -17.61 7.22
CA ARG A 36 13.24 -16.18 7.42
C ARG A 36 12.18 -15.22 6.89
N PHE A 37 11.21 -15.72 6.12
CA PHE A 37 10.23 -14.90 5.41
C PHE A 37 8.88 -14.91 6.13
N TRP A 38 8.15 -13.80 6.01
CA TRP A 38 6.76 -13.72 6.40
C TRP A 38 5.89 -13.89 5.16
N VAL A 39 4.87 -14.74 5.30
CA VAL A 39 3.80 -14.93 4.35
C VAL A 39 2.59 -14.20 4.88
N ILE A 40 2.05 -13.28 4.08
CA ILE A 40 0.91 -12.44 4.43
C ILE A 40 -0.21 -12.76 3.45
N PRO A 41 -1.36 -13.30 3.90
CA PRO A 41 -2.51 -13.50 3.04
C PRO A 41 -3.17 -12.16 2.74
N LEU A 42 -3.64 -12.02 1.49
CA LEU A 42 -4.47 -10.91 1.05
C LEU A 42 -5.94 -11.34 1.04
N PHE A 43 -6.80 -10.47 1.57
CA PHE A 43 -8.24 -10.55 1.47
C PHE A 43 -8.69 -9.38 0.60
N ASP A 44 -9.42 -9.65 -0.49
CA ASP A 44 -9.81 -8.65 -1.49
C ASP A 44 -8.65 -7.77 -1.99
N GLY A 45 -7.47 -8.37 -2.14
CA GLY A 45 -6.25 -7.71 -2.61
C GLY A 45 -5.52 -6.86 -1.56
N MET A 46 -5.96 -6.86 -0.30
CA MET A 46 -5.33 -6.08 0.79
C MET A 46 -5.02 -6.93 2.03
N PRO A 47 -3.92 -6.66 2.76
CA PRO A 47 -3.70 -7.25 4.07
C PRO A 47 -4.71 -6.70 5.10
N VAL A 48 -5.34 -7.60 5.85
CA VAL A 48 -6.26 -7.20 6.93
C VAL A 48 -5.49 -7.03 8.23
N ILE A 49 -5.63 -5.85 8.85
CA ILE A 49 -4.92 -5.49 10.09
C ILE A 49 -5.91 -5.17 11.20
N SER A 50 -5.75 -5.83 12.35
CA SER A 50 -6.57 -5.57 13.53
C SER A 50 -6.30 -4.17 14.10
N LYS A 51 -7.34 -3.54 14.65
CA LYS A 51 -7.25 -2.19 15.23
C LYS A 51 -6.36 -2.21 16.47
N GLY A 52 -5.61 -1.13 16.65
CA GLY A 52 -4.89 -0.88 17.91
C GLY A 52 -5.85 -0.37 18.96
N HIS A 53 -5.55 -0.63 20.23
CA HIS A 53 -6.42 -0.22 21.35
C HIS A 53 -6.33 1.29 21.66
N ARG A 54 -5.19 1.93 21.36
CA ARG A 54 -4.94 3.35 21.68
C ARG A 54 -4.55 4.14 20.44
N GLY A 55 -4.81 5.45 20.49
CA GLY A 55 -4.39 6.41 19.50
C GLY A 55 -5.30 6.50 18.27
N PRO A 56 -4.93 7.33 17.28
CA PRO A 56 -5.73 7.54 16.08
C PRO A 56 -5.84 6.26 15.25
N LYS A 57 -6.99 6.10 14.58
CA LYS A 57 -7.23 4.99 13.66
C LYS A 57 -6.24 5.06 12.51
N ALA A 58 -5.65 3.92 12.17
CA ALA A 58 -4.78 3.80 11.01
C ALA A 58 -5.56 4.15 9.73
N ARG A 59 -4.98 5.00 8.88
CA ARG A 59 -5.49 5.32 7.53
C ARG A 59 -4.65 4.62 6.46
N TRP A 60 -4.17 3.41 6.77
CA TRP A 60 -3.28 2.65 5.90
C TRP A 60 -4.06 2.11 4.71
N GLN A 61 -3.92 2.82 3.61
CA GLN A 61 -4.34 2.44 2.29
C GLN A 61 -3.65 3.42 1.36
N ARG A 62 -2.98 2.92 0.32
CA ARG A 62 -2.41 3.81 -0.68
C ARG A 62 -3.56 4.58 -1.34
N LYS A 63 -3.67 5.88 -1.04
CA LYS A 63 -4.55 6.77 -1.79
C LYS A 63 -4.03 6.81 -3.21
N ARG A 64 -4.82 6.34 -4.18
CA ARG A 64 -4.53 6.60 -5.59
C ARG A 64 -4.67 8.10 -5.80
N HIS A 65 -3.58 8.77 -6.18
CA HIS A 65 -3.69 10.14 -6.67
C HIS A 65 -4.56 10.11 -7.92
N PRO A 66 -5.51 11.05 -8.08
CA PRO A 66 -6.27 11.15 -9.31
C PRO A 66 -5.32 11.38 -10.49
N LEU A 67 -5.67 10.84 -11.65
CA LEU A 67 -4.93 11.11 -12.87
C LEU A 67 -4.95 12.62 -13.13
N THR A 68 -3.78 13.23 -13.21
CA THR A 68 -3.66 14.64 -13.59
C THR A 68 -3.84 14.73 -15.10
N PHE A 69 -4.98 15.23 -15.57
CA PHE A 69 -5.17 15.54 -16.98
C PHE A 69 -4.56 16.92 -17.27
N ILE A 70 -3.50 16.95 -18.08
CA ILE A 70 -2.95 18.19 -18.62
C ILE A 70 -3.69 18.47 -19.92
N HIS A 71 -4.51 19.52 -19.93
CA HIS A 71 -5.13 20.01 -21.15
C HIS A 71 -4.14 20.93 -21.87
N ALA A 72 -3.50 20.43 -22.91
CA ALA A 72 -2.65 21.25 -23.77
C ALA A 72 -3.49 21.96 -24.84
N ASN A 73 -3.22 23.25 -25.09
CA ASN A 73 -3.85 23.97 -26.18
C ASN A 73 -3.24 23.53 -27.53
N GLN A 74 -3.95 22.62 -28.22
CA GLN A 74 -3.52 22.07 -29.51
C GLN A 74 -3.32 23.16 -30.58
N HIS A 75 -4.13 24.21 -30.57
CA HIS A 75 -4.02 25.31 -31.52
C HIS A 75 -2.68 26.05 -31.36
N ALA A 76 -2.30 26.37 -30.11
CA ALA A 76 -1.02 27.02 -29.83
C ALA A 76 0.18 26.16 -30.23
N ILE A 77 0.11 24.84 -29.99
CA ILE A 77 1.18 23.90 -30.40
C ILE A 77 1.32 23.86 -31.93
N HIS A 78 0.22 23.93 -32.67
CA HIS A 78 0.25 23.90 -34.13
C HIS A 78 0.91 25.17 -34.71
N GLN A 79 0.65 26.33 -34.13
CA GLN A 79 1.24 27.60 -34.57
C GLN A 79 2.76 27.64 -34.33
N ASN A 80 3.26 27.06 -33.23
CA ASN A 80 4.70 26.99 -32.92
C ASN A 80 5.49 26.01 -33.79
N LYS A 81 4.82 25.20 -34.63
CA LYS A 81 5.48 24.28 -35.58
C LYS A 81 5.83 24.92 -36.93
N LYS A 82 5.42 26.18 -37.15
CA LYS A 82 5.85 27.00 -38.28
C LYS A 82 7.13 27.74 -37.95
#